data_AF-A0A6M3L2J7-F1
#
_entry.id   AF-A0A6M3L2J7-F1
#
_cell.length_a   1.000
_cell.length_b   1.000
_cell.length_c   1.000
_cell.angle_alpha   90.00
_cell.angle_beta   90.00
_cell.angle_gamma   90.00
#
_symmetry.space_group_name_H-M   'P 1'
#
loop_
_entity.id
_entity.type
_entity.pdbx_description
1 polymer ?
#
loop_
_entity_poly.entity_id
_entity_poly.type
_entity_poly.pdbx_seq_one_letter_code
_entity_poly.pdbx_strand_id
1 'polypeptide(L)'
;MSELIPSIAISEFKLLKAHQIKVLKSVEVISDGEYLFTAIIPKGDVETRDFGKTQAEYLAVKTNYLGGEDPEELKEKRDALISV
;
A
#
# COMPACT_ATOMS: atom_id res chain seq x y z
N MET A 1 2.09 22.73 3.63
CA MET A 1 2.54 22.23 2.32
C MET A 1 1.36 21.52 1.70
N SER A 2 1.00 21.78 0.44
CA SER A 2 0.02 20.92 -0.22
C SER A 2 0.69 19.58 -0.51
N GLU A 3 0.29 18.53 0.18
CA GLU A 3 0.76 17.18 -0.12
C GLU A 3 0.30 16.84 -1.56
N LEU A 4 1.26 16.49 -2.41
CA LEU A 4 1.03 16.11 -3.82
C LEU A 4 0.10 14.89 -3.92
N ILE A 5 0.06 14.07 -2.88
CA ILE A 5 -0.80 12.91 -2.73
C ILE A 5 -1.59 13.10 -1.43
N PRO A 6 -2.93 12.98 -1.43
CA PRO A 6 -3.70 13.06 -0.20
C PRO A 6 -3.38 11.88 0.71
N SER A 7 -3.40 12.10 2.02
CA SER A 7 -3.21 11.06 3.04
C SER A 7 -4.55 10.66 3.70
N ILE A 8 -4.64 9.41 4.14
CA ILE A 8 -5.80 8.86 4.88
C ILE A 8 -5.31 7.86 5.94
N ALA A 9 -5.97 7.81 7.11
CA ALA A 9 -5.64 6.82 8.11
C ALA A 9 -5.99 5.40 7.64
N ILE A 10 -5.18 4.40 8.01
CA ILE A 10 -5.42 2.99 7.66
C ILE A 10 -6.77 2.47 8.18
N SER A 11 -7.22 2.98 9.33
CA SER A 11 -8.54 2.66 9.89
C SER A 11 -9.67 3.12 8.97
N GLU A 12 -9.55 4.29 8.36
CA GLU A 12 -10.53 4.83 7.41
C GLU A 12 -10.40 4.16 6.04
N PHE A 13 -9.18 3.89 5.58
CA PHE A 13 -8.93 3.19 4.32
C PHE A 13 -9.59 1.80 4.30
N LYS A 14 -9.52 1.07 5.41
CA LYS A 14 -10.15 -0.26 5.58
C LYS A 14 -11.68 -0.23 5.48
N LEU A 15 -12.31 0.93 5.71
CA LEU A 15 -13.77 1.09 5.60
C LEU A 15 -14.24 1.34 4.16
N LEU A 16 -13.31 1.68 3.24
CA LEU A 16 -13.65 1.93 1.85
C LEU A 16 -14.08 0.64 1.15
N LYS A 17 -15.23 0.69 0.48
CA LYS A 17 -15.70 -0.39 -0.39
C LYS A 17 -14.91 -0.41 -1.70
N ALA A 18 -14.88 -1.56 -2.36
CA ALA A 18 -14.13 -1.73 -3.61
C ALA A 18 -14.47 -0.69 -4.69
N HIS A 19 -15.74 -0.27 -4.81
CA HIS A 19 -16.13 0.77 -5.78
C HIS A 19 -15.60 2.16 -5.39
N GLN A 20 -15.44 2.45 -4.10
CA GLN A 20 -14.84 3.70 -3.61
C GLN A 20 -13.33 3.69 -3.85
N ILE A 21 -12.66 2.57 -3.59
CA ILE A 21 -11.23 2.42 -3.88
C ILE A 21 -10.95 2.63 -5.37
N LYS A 22 -11.76 2.04 -6.26
CA LYS A 22 -11.61 2.16 -7.72
C LYS A 22 -11.76 3.60 -8.25
N VAL A 23 -12.40 4.51 -7.51
CA VAL A 23 -12.53 5.91 -7.93
C VAL A 23 -11.42 6.80 -7.40
N LEU A 24 -10.60 6.34 -6.45
CA LEU A 24 -9.40 7.05 -6.01
C LEU A 24 -8.38 7.17 -7.15
N LYS A 25 -7.48 8.16 -7.05
CA LYS A 25 -6.30 8.30 -7.91
C LYS A 25 -5.11 7.64 -7.21
N SER A 26 -4.40 8.41 -6.39
CA SER A 26 -3.40 7.94 -5.44
C SER A 26 -3.77 8.45 -4.05
N VAL A 27 -3.45 7.67 -3.03
CA VAL A 27 -3.60 8.07 -1.62
C VAL A 27 -2.48 7.46 -0.79
N GLU A 28 -1.91 8.22 0.13
CA GLU A 28 -0.97 7.72 1.13
C GLU A 28 -1.76 7.18 2.32
N VAL A 29 -1.46 5.95 2.72
CA VAL A 29 -2.08 5.32 3.87
C VAL A 29 -1.12 5.42 5.04
N ILE A 30 -1.60 6.05 6.11
CA ILE A 30 -0.83 6.33 7.33
C ILE A 30 -1.43 5.61 8.54
N SER A 31 -0.63 5.31 9.56
CA SER A 31 -1.09 4.86 10.88
C SER A 31 -0.34 5.65 11.95
N ASP A 32 -1.07 6.22 12.90
CA ASP A 32 -0.48 6.90 14.07
C ASP A 32 0.52 8.01 13.71
N GLY A 33 0.32 8.66 12.56
CA GLY A 33 1.20 9.71 12.03
C GLY A 33 2.38 9.19 11.19
N GLU A 34 2.54 7.88 11.06
CA GLU A 34 3.59 7.25 10.27
C GLU A 34 3.08 6.77 8.91
N TYR A 35 3.89 6.94 7.87
CA TYR A 35 3.61 6.43 6.53
C TYR A 35 3.72 4.90 6.48
N LEU A 36 2.70 4.25 5.92
CA LEU A 36 2.73 2.80 5.68
C LEU A 36 2.99 2.48 4.21
N PHE A 37 2.13 2.96 3.32
CA PHE A 37 2.22 2.71 1.88
C PHE A 37 1.44 3.72 1.05
N THR A 38 1.81 3.88 -0.21
CA THR A 38 1.04 4.64 -1.22
C THR A 38 0.18 3.69 -2.04
N ALA A 39 -1.14 3.83 -1.95
CA ALA A 39 -2.07 3.14 -2.83
C ALA A 39 -2.16 3.89 -4.16
N ILE A 40 -1.73 3.26 -5.24
CA ILE A 40 -1.85 3.77 -6.62
C ILE A 40 -2.99 3.03 -7.31
N ILE A 41 -4.06 3.73 -7.64
CA ILE A 41 -5.21 3.19 -8.36
C ILE A 41 -5.17 3.68 -9.81
N PRO A 42 -4.68 2.85 -10.75
CA PRO A 42 -4.47 3.29 -12.11
C PRO A 42 -5.80 3.61 -12.81
N LYS A 43 -5.88 4.77 -13.45
CA LYS A 43 -7.00 5.19 -14.30
C LYS A 43 -6.52 5.32 -15.74
N GLY A 44 -7.31 4.79 -16.68
CA GLY A 44 -6.99 4.82 -18.09
C GLY A 44 -7.32 3.52 -18.80
N ASP A 45 -7.13 3.57 -20.10
CA ASP A 45 -6.95 2.47 -21.04
C ASP A 45 -5.80 1.52 -20.62
N VAL A 46 -5.80 0.32 -21.21
CA VAL A 46 -4.98 -0.82 -20.80
C VAL A 46 -3.49 -0.47 -20.73
N GLU A 47 -2.97 0.29 -21.69
CA GLU A 47 -1.54 0.66 -21.77
C GLU A 47 -1.09 1.57 -20.61
N THR A 48 -1.93 2.55 -20.24
CA THR A 48 -1.64 3.47 -19.15
C THR A 48 -1.71 2.77 -17.79
N ARG A 49 -2.61 1.76 -17.66
CA ARG A 49 -2.69 0.88 -16.48
C ARG A 49 -1.44 0.03 -16.32
N ASP A 50 -0.93 -0.51 -17.42
CA ASP A 50 0.22 -1.41 -17.40
C ASP A 50 1.49 -0.65 -17.03
N PHE A 51 1.72 0.56 -17.56
CA PHE A 51 2.92 1.33 -17.22
C PHE A 51 3.00 1.70 -15.72
N GLY A 52 1.92 2.25 -15.16
CA GLY A 52 1.89 2.65 -13.74
C GLY A 52 2.01 1.45 -12.80
N LYS A 53 1.37 0.33 -13.16
CA LYS A 53 1.44 -0.92 -12.40
C LYS A 53 2.82 -1.54 -12.46
N THR A 54 3.43 -1.64 -13.65
CA THR A 54 4.78 -2.21 -13.81
C THR A 54 5.83 -1.43 -13.02
N GLN A 55 5.76 -0.10 -13.01
CA GLN A 55 6.71 0.70 -12.23
C GLN A 55 6.52 0.51 -10.72
N ALA A 56 5.26 0.43 -10.25
CA ALA A 56 4.97 0.16 -8.85
C ALA A 56 5.44 -1.24 -8.43
N GLU A 57 5.21 -2.25 -9.26
CA GLU A 57 5.68 -3.62 -9.03
C GLU A 57 7.20 -3.70 -9.01
N TYR A 58 7.88 -3.04 -9.95
CA TYR A 58 9.34 -2.99 -10.00
C TYR A 58 9.93 -2.35 -8.73
N LEU A 59 9.33 -1.26 -8.27
CA LEU A 59 9.74 -0.60 -7.04
C LEU A 59 9.50 -1.49 -5.82
N ALA A 60 8.34 -2.16 -5.73
CA ALA A 60 8.01 -3.06 -4.64
C ALA A 60 9.00 -4.24 -4.53
N VAL A 61 9.34 -4.88 -5.66
CA VAL A 61 10.34 -5.96 -5.72
C VAL A 61 11.70 -5.48 -5.22
N LYS A 62 12.12 -4.29 -5.64
CA LYS A 62 13.40 -3.70 -5.20
C LYS A 62 13.42 -3.44 -3.70
N THR A 63 12.31 -2.95 -3.13
CA THR A 63 12.20 -2.69 -1.68
C THR A 63 12.21 -3.98 -0.88
N ASN A 64 11.48 -5.01 -1.31
CA ASN A 64 11.51 -6.33 -0.66
C ASN A 64 12.94 -6.90 -0.61
N TYR A 65 13.70 -6.73 -1.69
CA TYR A 65 15.09 -7.19 -1.75
C TYR A 65 16.05 -6.46 -0.78
N LEU A 66 15.73 -5.25 -0.33
CA LEU A 66 16.59 -4.43 0.53
C LEU A 66 16.34 -4.63 2.03
N GLY A 67 15.41 -5.50 2.42
CA GLY A 67 15.11 -5.81 3.82
C GLY A 67 13.63 -5.94 4.16
N GLY A 68 12.78 -6.28 3.19
CA GLY A 68 11.39 -6.66 3.50
C GLY A 68 11.35 -8.06 4.12
N GLU A 69 10.55 -8.23 5.17
CA GLU A 69 10.24 -9.56 5.72
C GLU A 69 9.10 -10.21 4.96
N ASP A 70 9.16 -11.52 4.79
CA ASP A 70 8.08 -12.25 4.14
C ASP A 70 6.83 -12.33 5.04
N PRO A 71 5.61 -12.27 4.48
CA PRO A 71 4.38 -12.31 5.29
C PRO A 71 4.25 -13.55 6.19
N GLU A 72 4.89 -14.65 5.81
CA GLU A 72 4.93 -15.91 6.57
C GLU A 72 5.83 -15.77 7.80
N GLU A 73 7.03 -15.19 7.64
CA GLU A 73 7.95 -14.90 8.74
C GLU A 73 7.32 -13.97 9.79
N LEU A 74 6.54 -12.97 9.34
CA LEU A 74 5.81 -12.07 10.22
C LEU A 74 4.71 -12.78 11.03
N LYS A 75 3.99 -13.73 10.41
CA LYS A 75 2.95 -14.52 11.10
C LYS A 75 3.56 -15.41 12.17
N GLU A 76 4.68 -16.07 11.88
CA GLU A 76 5.39 -16.92 12.84
C GLU A 76 5.88 -16.14 14.05
N LYS A 77 6.50 -14.97 13.83
CA LYS A 77 6.92 -14.07 14.92
C LYS A 77 5.75 -13.63 15.80
N ARG A 78 4.59 -13.29 15.19
CA ARG A 78 3.37 -12.92 15.92
C ARG A 78 2.86 -14.07 16.79
N ASP A 79 2.76 -15.28 16.24
CA ASP A 79 2.20 -16.42 16.95
C ASP A 79 3.14 -16.91 18.08
N ALA A 80 4.46 -16.75 17.90
CA ALA A 80 5.45 -16.94 18.96
C ALA A 80 5.30 -15.91 20.10
N LEU A 81 4.92 -14.67 19.82
CA LEU A 81 4.69 -13.63 20.84
C LEU A 81 3.41 -13.83 21.65
N ILE A 82 2.38 -14.45 21.06
CA ILE A 82 1.07 -14.68 21.72
C ILE A 82 1.09 -15.96 22.58
N SER A 83 2.03 -16.88 22.34
CA SER A 83 2.16 -18.14 23.07
C SER A 83 3.01 -18.07 24.36
N VAL A 84 3.48 -16.86 24.72
CA VAL A 84 4.20 -16.53 25.96
C VAL A 84 3.27 -15.79 26.92
#